data_AF-A0A524QEL0-F1
#
_entry.id   AF-A0A524QEL0-F1
#
_cell.length_a   1.000
_cell.length_b   1.000
_cell.length_c   1.000
_cell.angle_alpha   90.00
_cell.angle_beta   90.00
_cell.angle_gamma   90.00
#
_symmetry.space_group_name_H-M   'P 1'
#
loop_
_entity.id
_entity.type
_entity.pdbx_description
1 polymer ?
#
loop_
_entity_poly.entity_id
_entity_poly.type
_entity_poly.pdbx_seq_one_letter_code
_entity_poly.pdbx_strand_id
1 'polypeptide(L)'
;MINGEGGSYTLKIENSSFWEISNIEIVNFGTVEENMSLEEWEKNNSVYWCNGKSLPPLEESRNDKFGILVTAEDMGEAAGFYFINLKVHGVNGNIKTKDNGGIFFEITGSSVPTWFSDVRIENCHIYDVDRTGISNQSSWSLRSRTDNDGWYPSKNIIIRKNLFERTGANALIVRVADSPLIEHNLFRYCAIKESGNACFSF
;
A
#
# COMPACT_ATOMS: atom_id res chain seq x y z
N MET A 1 4.95 -18.03 -4.22
CA MET A 1 5.39 -17.00 -3.26
C MET A 1 6.66 -16.35 -3.77
N ILE A 2 6.73 -15.02 -3.74
CA ILE A 2 7.94 -14.22 -3.93
C ILE A 2 8.18 -13.48 -2.60
N ASN A 3 9.40 -13.56 -2.04
CA ASN A 3 9.75 -12.87 -0.80
C ASN A 3 10.82 -11.80 -1.07
N GLY A 4 10.64 -10.62 -0.47
CA GLY A 4 11.60 -9.52 -0.48
C GLY A 4 12.73 -9.67 0.54
N GLU A 5 12.65 -10.68 1.42
CA GLU A 5 13.67 -11.03 2.42
C GLU A 5 14.07 -9.85 3.34
N GLY A 6 13.13 -8.94 3.59
CA GLY A 6 13.34 -7.76 4.43
C GLY A 6 13.98 -6.57 3.71
N GLY A 7 14.13 -6.64 2.39
CA GLY A 7 14.55 -5.53 1.56
C GLY A 7 13.50 -4.41 1.49
N SER A 8 13.86 -3.31 0.81
CA SER A 8 12.93 -2.17 0.64
C SER A 8 11.65 -2.55 -0.10
N TYR A 9 11.69 -3.49 -1.05
CA TYR A 9 10.52 -3.96 -1.78
C TYR A 9 10.68 -5.43 -2.18
N THR A 10 9.57 -6.14 -2.38
CA THR A 10 9.58 -7.46 -3.03
C THR A 10 9.57 -7.33 -4.54
N LEU A 11 8.70 -6.46 -5.08
CA LEU A 11 8.62 -6.13 -6.50
C LEU A 11 8.62 -4.62 -6.68
N LYS A 12 9.41 -4.12 -7.63
CA LYS A 12 9.39 -2.72 -8.06
C LYS A 12 9.10 -2.64 -9.55
N ILE A 13 8.11 -1.82 -9.92
CA ILE A 13 7.85 -1.39 -11.30
C ILE A 13 8.25 0.08 -11.38
N GLU A 14 9.25 0.39 -12.19
CA GLU A 14 9.83 1.74 -12.28
C GLU A 14 9.62 2.34 -13.66
N ASN A 15 9.10 3.57 -13.71
CA ASN A 15 8.95 4.42 -14.89
C ASN A 15 8.48 3.66 -16.16
N SER A 16 7.41 2.88 -16.01
CA SER A 16 6.88 2.04 -17.09
C SER A 16 5.35 1.98 -17.06
N SER A 17 4.75 1.21 -17.95
CA SER A 17 3.29 1.09 -18.15
C SER A 17 2.94 -0.30 -18.65
N PHE A 18 1.66 -0.65 -18.59
CA PHE A 18 1.08 -1.89 -19.11
C PHE A 18 1.60 -3.15 -18.42
N TRP A 19 1.46 -3.19 -17.09
CA TRP A 19 1.80 -4.32 -16.26
C TRP A 19 0.54 -5.02 -15.74
N GLU A 20 0.52 -6.35 -15.86
CA GLU A 20 -0.38 -7.21 -15.11
C GLU A 20 0.44 -8.13 -14.21
N ILE A 21 0.12 -8.13 -12.92
CA ILE A 21 0.60 -9.11 -11.95
C ILE A 21 -0.62 -9.82 -11.38
N SER A 22 -0.67 -11.14 -11.56
CA SER A 22 -1.82 -11.92 -11.14
C SER A 22 -1.47 -13.29 -10.56
N ASN A 23 -2.33 -13.77 -9.65
CA ASN A 23 -2.31 -15.14 -9.13
C ASN A 23 -1.03 -15.53 -8.36
N ILE A 24 -0.39 -14.57 -7.69
CA ILE A 24 0.81 -14.81 -6.89
C ILE A 24 0.68 -14.31 -5.46
N GLU A 25 1.58 -14.82 -4.64
CA GLU A 25 1.74 -14.46 -3.23
C GLU A 25 3.06 -13.69 -3.06
N ILE A 26 2.98 -12.55 -2.36
CA ILE A 26 4.05 -11.58 -2.20
C ILE A 26 4.23 -11.31 -0.71
N VAL A 27 5.47 -11.47 -0.26
CA VAL A 27 5.88 -11.29 1.13
C VAL A 27 7.09 -10.36 1.21
N ASN A 28 7.22 -9.58 2.27
CA ASN A 28 8.45 -8.83 2.55
C ASN A 28 8.82 -8.89 4.04
N PHE A 29 9.37 -10.05 4.42
CA PHE A 29 9.81 -10.34 5.78
C PHE A 29 11.17 -11.05 5.74
N GLY A 30 12.17 -10.48 6.42
CA GLY A 30 13.49 -11.06 6.55
C GLY A 30 13.56 -12.17 7.61
N THR A 31 14.50 -13.09 7.43
CA THR A 31 14.69 -14.29 8.28
C THR A 31 15.11 -14.02 9.74
N VAL A 32 15.51 -12.79 10.07
CA VAL A 32 15.93 -12.37 11.42
C VAL A 32 15.19 -11.13 11.90
N GLU A 33 14.12 -10.72 11.21
CA GLU A 33 13.32 -9.58 11.63
C GLU A 33 12.54 -9.88 12.89
N GLU A 34 12.48 -8.90 13.81
CA GLU A 34 11.77 -9.02 15.09
C GLU A 34 12.23 -10.21 15.96
N ASN A 35 13.38 -10.83 15.63
CA ASN A 35 13.87 -12.08 16.22
C ASN A 35 12.84 -13.24 16.19
N MET A 36 12.01 -13.32 15.15
CA MET A 36 11.02 -14.38 14.99
C MET A 36 10.80 -14.76 13.52
N SER A 37 10.16 -15.91 13.29
CA SER A 37 9.72 -16.31 11.95
C SER A 37 8.52 -15.48 11.47
N LEU A 38 8.29 -15.47 10.15
CA LEU A 38 7.08 -14.87 9.57
C LEU A 38 5.80 -15.44 10.19
N GLU A 39 5.71 -16.76 10.34
CA GLU A 39 4.54 -17.42 10.93
C GLU A 39 4.28 -16.94 12.36
N GLU A 40 5.34 -16.81 13.18
CA GLU A 40 5.23 -16.30 14.54
C GLU A 40 4.81 -14.83 14.56
N TRP A 41 5.32 -14.01 13.63
CA TRP A 41 4.95 -12.61 13.52
C TRP A 41 3.47 -12.42 13.13
N GLU A 42 2.98 -13.15 12.15
CA GLU A 42 1.56 -13.13 11.75
C GLU A 42 0.65 -13.68 12.86
N LYS A 43 1.09 -14.73 13.55
CA LYS A 43 0.41 -15.24 14.73
C LYS A 43 0.31 -14.16 15.82
N ASN A 44 1.37 -13.40 16.06
CA ASN A 44 1.36 -12.29 17.01
C ASN A 44 0.39 -11.18 16.59
N ASN A 45 0.29 -10.85 15.30
CA ASN A 45 -0.72 -9.90 14.80
C ASN A 45 -2.15 -10.36 15.12
N SER A 46 -2.44 -11.65 14.99
CA SER A 46 -3.77 -12.19 15.30
C SER A 46 -4.04 -12.33 16.81
N VAL A 47 -3.10 -12.83 17.60
CA VAL A 47 -3.32 -13.18 19.02
C VAL A 47 -3.08 -11.98 19.94
N TYR A 48 -1.99 -11.25 19.71
CA TYR A 48 -1.56 -10.18 20.61
C TYR A 48 -2.12 -8.82 20.22
N TRP A 49 -2.06 -8.46 18.93
CA TRP A 49 -2.50 -7.13 18.47
C TRP A 49 -4.02 -7.07 18.21
N CYS A 50 -4.56 -8.01 17.45
CA CYS A 50 -5.97 -8.02 17.09
C CYS A 50 -6.90 -8.47 18.24
N ASN A 51 -6.53 -9.54 18.95
CA ASN A 51 -7.36 -10.15 20.00
C ASN A 51 -6.84 -9.88 21.43
N GLY A 52 -5.79 -9.06 21.56
CA GLY A 52 -5.23 -8.71 22.86
C GLY A 52 -6.10 -7.72 23.65
N LYS A 53 -5.64 -7.39 24.86
CA LYS A 53 -6.15 -6.22 25.61
C LYS A 53 -5.82 -4.95 24.83
N SER A 54 -6.53 -3.85 25.07
CA SER A 54 -6.17 -2.55 24.50
C SER A 54 -4.68 -2.26 24.75
N LEU A 55 -3.89 -2.25 23.68
CA LEU A 55 -2.45 -1.97 23.72
C LEU A 55 -2.22 -0.48 23.42
N PRO A 56 -1.16 0.12 23.97
CA PRO A 56 -0.67 1.39 23.46
C PRO A 56 -0.23 1.23 21.98
N PRO A 57 -0.19 2.32 21.21
CA PRO A 57 0.33 2.27 19.85
C PRO A 57 1.77 1.73 19.80
N LEU A 58 2.13 1.07 18.70
CA LEU A 58 3.48 0.62 18.44
C LEU A 58 4.39 1.83 18.21
N GLU A 59 5.42 1.96 19.05
CA GLU A 59 6.36 3.08 19.00
C GLU A 59 7.65 2.79 18.20
N GLU A 60 7.93 1.52 17.90
CA GLU A 60 9.14 1.12 17.19
C GLU A 60 9.15 1.64 15.75
N SER A 61 10.22 2.36 15.40
CA SER A 61 10.48 2.78 14.02
C SER A 61 11.21 1.67 13.28
N ARG A 62 10.73 1.31 12.10
CA ARG A 62 11.36 0.35 11.20
C ARG A 62 11.74 1.02 9.88
N ASN A 63 12.39 0.28 8.99
CA ASN A 63 12.62 0.75 7.62
C ASN A 63 11.33 0.70 6.80
N ASP A 64 11.21 1.60 5.83
CA ASP A 64 10.13 1.57 4.87
C ASP A 64 10.25 0.31 4.00
N LYS A 65 9.13 -0.42 3.88
CA LYS A 65 9.05 -1.63 3.08
C LYS A 65 7.79 -1.66 2.24
N PHE A 66 7.92 -2.27 1.07
CA PHE A 66 6.85 -2.45 0.12
C PHE A 66 6.70 -3.94 -0.21
N GLY A 67 5.47 -4.44 -0.33
CA GLY A 67 5.24 -5.66 -1.09
C GLY A 67 5.46 -5.37 -2.57
N ILE A 68 4.69 -4.43 -3.10
CA ILE A 68 4.82 -3.91 -4.47
C ILE A 68 5.00 -2.40 -4.39
N LEU A 69 6.03 -1.90 -5.06
CA LEU A 69 6.26 -0.47 -5.26
C LEU A 69 6.15 -0.14 -6.76
N VAL A 70 5.29 0.79 -7.12
CA VAL A 70 5.17 1.34 -8.47
C VAL A 70 5.63 2.79 -8.45
N THR A 71 6.65 3.14 -9.20
CA THR A 71 7.17 4.51 -9.27
C THR A 71 7.05 5.10 -10.67
N ALA A 72 6.70 6.38 -10.75
CA ALA A 72 6.70 7.16 -11.99
C ALA A 72 7.29 8.55 -11.74
N GLU A 73 8.29 8.92 -12.52
CA GLU A 73 8.98 10.22 -12.42
C GLU A 73 9.07 10.88 -13.79
N ASP A 74 8.61 12.13 -13.90
CA ASP A 74 8.77 13.00 -15.08
C ASP A 74 8.48 12.33 -16.44
N MET A 75 7.46 11.47 -16.48
CA MET A 75 7.16 10.63 -17.66
C MET A 75 5.80 10.91 -18.31
N GLY A 76 4.98 11.77 -17.72
CA GLY A 76 3.61 11.98 -18.19
C GLY A 76 2.67 10.93 -17.64
N GLU A 77 1.83 10.37 -18.51
CA GLU A 77 0.90 9.31 -18.13
C GLU A 77 1.63 7.97 -17.98
N ALA A 78 1.51 7.35 -16.80
CA ALA A 78 1.85 5.95 -16.58
C ALA A 78 0.56 5.13 -16.51
N ALA A 79 0.31 4.27 -17.50
CA ALA A 79 -1.00 3.64 -17.69
C ALA A 79 -0.99 2.11 -17.53
N GLY A 80 -2.14 1.54 -17.17
CA GLY A 80 -2.42 0.11 -17.28
C GLY A 80 -1.67 -0.73 -16.25
N PHE A 81 -2.06 -0.62 -14.98
CA PHE A 81 -1.50 -1.42 -13.89
C PHE A 81 -2.57 -2.29 -13.27
N TYR A 82 -2.48 -3.60 -13.48
CA TYR A 82 -3.48 -4.56 -13.02
C TYR A 82 -2.87 -5.53 -12.00
N PHE A 83 -3.35 -5.45 -10.77
CA PHE A 83 -2.96 -6.31 -9.65
C PHE A 83 -4.16 -7.17 -9.28
N ILE A 84 -4.17 -8.43 -9.74
CA ILE A 84 -5.39 -9.26 -9.74
C ILE A 84 -5.16 -10.57 -8.99
N ASN A 85 -6.04 -10.90 -8.04
CA ASN A 85 -5.97 -12.16 -7.30
C ASN A 85 -4.60 -12.38 -6.62
N LEU A 86 -4.12 -11.36 -5.93
CA LEU A 86 -2.85 -11.41 -5.19
C LEU A 86 -3.08 -11.71 -3.72
N LYS A 87 -2.12 -12.40 -3.10
CA LYS A 87 -1.94 -12.40 -1.65
C LYS A 87 -0.74 -11.53 -1.32
N VAL A 88 -0.94 -10.45 -0.57
CA VAL A 88 0.14 -9.55 -0.13
C VAL A 88 0.13 -9.56 1.39
N HIS A 89 1.16 -10.14 1.99
CA HIS A 89 1.21 -10.29 3.44
C HIS A 89 2.63 -10.35 3.99
N GLY A 90 2.78 -10.36 5.31
CA GLY A 90 4.11 -10.40 5.91
C GLY A 90 4.97 -9.23 5.46
N VAL A 91 4.41 -8.03 5.41
CA VAL A 91 5.16 -6.81 5.06
C VAL A 91 5.41 -6.04 6.35
N ASN A 92 6.58 -6.22 6.93
CA ASN A 92 6.95 -5.60 8.21
C ASN A 92 7.60 -4.22 8.00
N GLY A 93 6.78 -3.28 7.50
CA GLY A 93 7.19 -1.90 7.22
C GLY A 93 7.14 -0.97 8.43
N ASN A 94 7.41 0.30 8.17
CA ASN A 94 7.56 1.34 9.17
C ASN A 94 6.22 1.90 9.65
N ILE A 95 5.87 1.65 10.92
CA ILE A 95 4.61 2.10 11.51
C ILE A 95 4.48 3.63 11.64
N LYS A 96 5.59 4.39 11.54
CA LYS A 96 5.61 5.85 11.77
C LYS A 96 5.31 6.69 10.54
N THR A 97 5.39 6.15 9.34
CA THR A 97 5.05 6.87 8.09
C THR A 97 3.95 6.15 7.30
N LYS A 98 3.23 6.89 6.45
CA LYS A 98 2.21 6.34 5.55
C LYS A 98 2.78 5.93 4.19
N ASP A 99 4.06 6.19 3.97
CA ASP A 99 4.72 6.07 2.68
C ASP A 99 5.47 4.73 2.56
N ASN A 100 4.81 3.66 3.04
CA ASN A 100 5.23 2.26 2.98
C ASN A 100 4.00 1.34 3.14
N GLY A 101 4.11 0.06 2.78
CA GLY A 101 3.01 -0.88 2.95
C GLY A 101 2.93 -2.02 1.94
N GLY A 102 1.73 -2.58 1.77
CA GLY A 102 1.50 -3.74 0.90
C GLY A 102 1.71 -3.40 -0.57
N ILE A 103 0.88 -2.52 -1.12
CA ILE A 103 1.02 -2.00 -2.48
C ILE A 103 1.11 -0.47 -2.41
N PHE A 104 2.14 0.10 -3.02
CA PHE A 104 2.37 1.52 -2.99
C PHE A 104 2.64 2.10 -4.37
N PHE A 105 2.01 3.24 -4.65
CA PHE A 105 2.21 4.00 -5.88
C PHE A 105 2.84 5.34 -5.54
N GLU A 106 3.96 5.66 -6.15
CA GLU A 106 4.69 6.89 -5.92
C GLU A 106 4.91 7.65 -7.22
N ILE A 107 4.53 8.93 -7.21
CA ILE A 107 4.90 9.87 -8.27
C ILE A 107 5.88 10.88 -7.70
N THR A 108 7.02 11.01 -8.36
CA THR A 108 8.09 11.98 -8.08
C THR A 108 8.33 12.90 -9.29
N GLY A 109 9.29 13.80 -9.15
CA GLY A 109 9.65 14.74 -10.21
C GLY A 109 8.84 16.04 -10.21
N SER A 110 9.29 16.98 -11.01
CA SER A 110 8.70 18.34 -11.16
C SER A 110 8.85 18.91 -12.57
N SER A 111 9.48 18.18 -13.50
CA SER A 111 9.77 18.65 -14.86
C SER A 111 8.61 18.35 -15.82
N VAL A 112 7.99 17.18 -15.66
CA VAL A 112 6.86 16.74 -16.50
C VAL A 112 5.71 16.30 -15.60
N PRO A 113 4.53 16.95 -15.69
CA PRO A 113 3.34 16.51 -14.99
C PRO A 113 3.09 15.02 -15.17
N THR A 114 3.07 14.27 -14.07
CA THR A 114 3.03 12.80 -14.09
C THR A 114 1.85 12.29 -13.28
N TRP A 115 1.12 11.31 -13.82
CA TRP A 115 -0.04 10.70 -13.17
C TRP A 115 -0.21 9.23 -13.58
N PHE A 116 -0.86 8.43 -12.72
CA PHE A 116 -1.26 7.08 -13.08
C PHE A 116 -2.64 7.07 -13.75
N SER A 117 -2.86 6.11 -14.66
CA SER A 117 -4.13 5.95 -15.38
C SER A 117 -4.47 4.47 -15.54
N ASP A 118 -5.75 4.11 -15.38
CA ASP A 118 -6.23 2.73 -15.51
C ASP A 118 -5.51 1.76 -14.56
N VAL A 119 -5.60 2.05 -13.27
CA VAL A 119 -5.10 1.18 -12.19
C VAL A 119 -6.24 0.30 -11.71
N ARG A 120 -6.02 -1.02 -11.68
CA ARG A 120 -6.98 -2.00 -11.15
C ARG A 120 -6.33 -2.84 -10.07
N ILE A 121 -6.93 -2.84 -8.89
CA ILE A 121 -6.57 -3.75 -7.81
C ILE A 121 -7.82 -4.53 -7.45
N GLU A 122 -7.86 -5.80 -7.85
CA GLU A 122 -9.08 -6.60 -7.79
C GLU A 122 -8.85 -8.01 -7.25
N ASN A 123 -9.76 -8.46 -6.37
CA ASN A 123 -9.76 -9.79 -5.78
C ASN A 123 -8.49 -10.14 -4.98
N CYS A 124 -7.79 -9.14 -4.45
CA CYS A 124 -6.59 -9.35 -3.65
C CYS A 124 -6.92 -9.54 -2.16
N HIS A 125 -6.07 -10.29 -1.46
CA HIS A 125 -6.05 -10.38 -0.01
C HIS A 125 -4.79 -9.69 0.51
N ILE A 126 -4.95 -8.54 1.16
CA ILE A 126 -3.88 -7.75 1.74
C ILE A 126 -3.97 -7.89 3.26
N TYR A 127 -3.02 -8.58 3.88
CA TYR A 127 -3.11 -8.88 5.31
C TYR A 127 -1.78 -8.92 6.03
N ASP A 128 -1.77 -8.64 7.34
CA ASP A 128 -0.52 -8.62 8.12
C ASP A 128 0.54 -7.72 7.48
N VAL A 129 0.17 -6.45 7.27
CA VAL A 129 0.98 -5.42 6.60
C VAL A 129 1.12 -4.21 7.51
N ASP A 130 2.36 -3.79 7.75
CA ASP A 130 2.71 -2.51 8.37
C ASP A 130 3.33 -1.57 7.31
N ARG A 131 3.05 -0.27 7.29
CA ARG A 131 1.94 0.40 8.00
C ARG A 131 0.61 0.28 7.28
N THR A 132 0.59 0.53 5.96
CA THR A 132 -0.65 0.67 5.18
C THR A 132 -0.88 -0.51 4.25
N GLY A 133 -2.11 -0.99 4.09
CA GLY A 133 -2.40 -2.05 3.12
C GLY A 133 -2.10 -1.60 1.68
N ILE A 134 -2.81 -0.57 1.20
CA ILE A 134 -2.57 0.08 -0.10
C ILE A 134 -2.56 1.59 0.08
N SER A 135 -1.56 2.27 -0.49
CA SER A 135 -1.43 3.73 -0.40
C SER A 135 -0.77 4.30 -1.64
N ASN A 136 -0.80 5.62 -1.76
CA ASN A 136 -0.06 6.33 -2.78
C ASN A 136 0.40 7.73 -2.32
N GLN A 137 1.33 8.29 -3.08
CA GLN A 137 1.81 9.67 -2.97
C GLN A 137 2.05 10.26 -4.37
N SER A 138 1.94 11.59 -4.48
CA SER A 138 2.34 12.33 -5.68
C SER A 138 2.96 13.67 -5.34
N SER A 139 4.08 14.00 -5.99
CA SER A 139 4.65 15.35 -6.02
C SER A 139 3.72 16.35 -6.72
N TRP A 140 2.87 15.90 -7.64
CA TRP A 140 1.87 16.68 -8.36
C TRP A 140 0.54 16.78 -7.60
N SER A 141 0.62 17.18 -6.34
CA SER A 141 -0.51 17.24 -5.40
C SER A 141 -0.93 18.66 -5.00
N LEU A 142 -0.22 19.68 -5.48
CA LEU A 142 -0.46 21.06 -5.09
C LEU A 142 -1.78 21.57 -5.69
N ARG A 143 -2.77 21.80 -4.83
CA ARG A 143 -3.99 22.54 -5.17
C ARG A 143 -4.40 23.46 -4.02
N SER A 144 -5.12 24.52 -4.36
CA SER A 144 -5.81 25.38 -3.43
C SER A 144 -7.32 25.34 -3.69
N ARG A 145 -8.10 26.08 -2.91
CA ARG A 145 -9.55 26.18 -3.12
C ARG A 145 -9.93 26.83 -4.47
N THR A 146 -9.03 27.58 -5.07
CA THR A 146 -9.29 28.38 -6.28
C THR A 146 -8.32 28.10 -7.42
N ASP A 147 -7.38 27.18 -7.23
CA ASP A 147 -6.31 26.91 -8.17
C ASP A 147 -5.92 25.43 -8.12
N ASN A 148 -5.80 24.80 -9.27
CA ASN A 148 -5.36 23.42 -9.43
C ASN A 148 -4.03 23.34 -10.21
N ASP A 149 -3.33 24.45 -10.41
CA ASP A 149 -2.01 24.43 -11.00
C ASP A 149 -1.05 23.64 -10.10
N GLY A 150 -0.44 22.60 -10.67
CA GLY A 150 0.36 21.62 -9.92
C GLY A 150 -0.39 20.40 -9.39
N TRP A 151 -1.71 20.28 -9.62
CA TRP A 151 -2.51 19.11 -9.27
C TRP A 151 -2.81 18.26 -10.50
N TYR A 152 -2.11 17.14 -10.63
CA TYR A 152 -2.28 16.19 -11.74
C TYR A 152 -2.75 14.85 -11.18
N PRO A 153 -4.08 14.68 -11.01
CA PRO A 153 -4.62 13.51 -10.36
C PRO A 153 -4.47 12.27 -11.23
N SER A 154 -4.25 11.14 -10.56
CA SER A 154 -4.36 9.84 -11.19
C SER A 154 -5.83 9.52 -11.52
N LYS A 155 -6.08 8.86 -12.64
CA LYS A 155 -7.42 8.68 -13.22
C LYS A 155 -7.78 7.21 -13.36
N ASN A 156 -9.07 6.91 -13.39
CA ASN A 156 -9.58 5.55 -13.60
C ASN A 156 -8.97 4.53 -12.62
N ILE A 157 -8.84 4.92 -11.35
CA ILE A 157 -8.41 4.01 -10.28
C ILE A 157 -9.63 3.19 -9.83
N ILE A 158 -9.53 1.87 -9.94
CA ILE A 158 -10.56 0.91 -9.52
C ILE A 158 -9.95 -0.04 -8.49
N ILE A 159 -10.45 0.00 -7.26
CA ILE A 159 -10.04 -0.88 -6.18
C ILE A 159 -11.27 -1.62 -5.69
N ARG A 160 -11.38 -2.92 -6.00
CA ARG A 160 -12.62 -3.67 -5.72
C ARG A 160 -12.44 -5.11 -5.32
N LYS A 161 -13.41 -5.62 -4.54
CA LYS A 161 -13.47 -7.04 -4.12
C LYS A 161 -12.21 -7.52 -3.38
N ASN A 162 -11.45 -6.59 -2.80
CA ASN A 162 -10.29 -6.94 -2.02
C ASN A 162 -10.68 -7.21 -0.56
N LEU A 163 -9.94 -8.09 0.10
CA LEU A 163 -9.98 -8.29 1.54
C LEU A 163 -8.75 -7.60 2.15
N PHE A 164 -9.00 -6.69 3.08
CA PHE A 164 -7.97 -6.09 3.94
C PHE A 164 -8.13 -6.66 5.34
N GLU A 165 -7.08 -7.26 5.89
CA GLU A 165 -7.12 -7.88 7.21
C GLU A 165 -5.86 -7.56 8.03
N ARG A 166 -5.96 -7.15 9.31
CA ARG A 166 -4.77 -6.97 10.18
C ARG A 166 -3.71 -6.00 9.64
N THR A 167 -4.13 -4.86 9.08
CA THR A 167 -3.19 -3.77 8.76
C THR A 167 -2.71 -3.07 10.03
N GLY A 168 -1.44 -2.69 10.07
CA GLY A 168 -0.84 -2.03 11.23
C GLY A 168 -1.53 -0.71 11.59
N ALA A 169 -1.86 0.09 10.57
CA ALA A 169 -2.71 1.26 10.69
C ALA A 169 -3.75 1.33 9.55
N ASN A 170 -3.66 2.36 8.68
CA ASN A 170 -4.60 2.57 7.59
C ASN A 170 -4.67 1.33 6.68
N ALA A 171 -5.85 0.94 6.21
CA ALA A 171 -5.93 -0.21 5.30
C ALA A 171 -5.83 0.23 3.84
N LEU A 172 -6.59 1.25 3.46
CA LEU A 172 -6.59 1.82 2.11
C LEU A 172 -6.51 3.34 2.16
N ILE A 173 -5.53 3.90 1.47
CA ILE A 173 -5.41 5.33 1.21
C ILE A 173 -5.37 5.57 -0.31
N VAL A 174 -6.20 6.49 -0.79
CA VAL A 174 -6.16 6.98 -2.18
C VAL A 174 -6.08 8.51 -2.16
N ARG A 175 -4.94 9.06 -2.58
CA ARG A 175 -4.67 10.50 -2.62
C ARG A 175 -4.59 10.96 -4.07
N VAL A 176 -4.89 12.22 -4.34
CA VAL A 176 -4.53 12.87 -5.63
C VAL A 176 -5.08 12.04 -6.80
N ALA A 177 -6.36 11.66 -6.68
CA ALA A 177 -7.06 10.85 -7.66
C ALA A 177 -8.35 11.56 -8.08
N ASP A 178 -8.67 11.44 -9.36
CA ASP A 178 -9.91 11.93 -9.93
C ASP A 178 -10.92 10.78 -9.97
N SER A 179 -11.98 10.93 -9.17
CA SER A 179 -13.14 10.04 -9.16
C SER A 179 -12.80 8.53 -9.03
N PRO A 180 -11.98 8.11 -8.06
CA PRO A 180 -11.64 6.69 -7.88
C PRO A 180 -12.89 5.87 -7.50
N LEU A 181 -13.01 4.67 -8.07
CA LEU A 181 -14.07 3.71 -7.71
C LEU A 181 -13.53 2.71 -6.69
N ILE A 182 -14.04 2.80 -5.46
CA ILE A 182 -13.71 1.89 -4.36
C ILE A 182 -14.98 1.16 -3.96
N GLU A 183 -15.13 -0.09 -4.40
CA GLU A 183 -16.38 -0.85 -4.25
C GLU A 183 -16.15 -2.30 -3.80
N HIS A 184 -17.08 -2.85 -3.02
CA HIS A 184 -17.06 -4.28 -2.64
C HIS A 184 -15.79 -4.77 -1.93
N ASN A 185 -14.99 -3.88 -1.33
CA ASN A 185 -13.87 -4.29 -0.48
C ASN A 185 -14.37 -4.62 0.94
N LEU A 186 -13.77 -5.63 1.57
CA LEU A 186 -14.02 -5.99 2.97
C LEU A 186 -12.82 -5.56 3.82
N PHE A 187 -13.08 -4.78 4.86
CA PHE A 187 -12.08 -4.36 5.84
C PHE A 187 -12.37 -5.05 7.17
N ARG A 188 -11.41 -5.81 7.68
CA ARG A 188 -11.59 -6.61 8.89
C ARG A 188 -10.37 -6.50 9.79
N TYR A 189 -10.56 -6.16 11.06
CA TYR A 189 -9.45 -6.03 12.01
C TYR A 189 -8.30 -5.15 11.50
N CYS A 190 -8.61 -3.99 10.91
CA CYS A 190 -7.59 -3.03 10.49
C CYS A 190 -7.16 -2.14 11.66
N ALA A 191 -6.00 -1.50 11.51
CA ALA A 191 -5.41 -0.59 12.51
C ALA A 191 -5.11 -1.27 13.86
N ILE A 192 -4.42 -2.41 13.81
CA ILE A 192 -4.15 -3.25 15.00
C ILE A 192 -2.98 -2.77 15.85
N LYS A 193 -2.08 -1.94 15.32
CA LYS A 193 -0.85 -1.49 15.99
C LYS A 193 -0.81 0.02 16.21
N GLU A 194 -1.48 0.79 15.37
CA GLU A 194 -1.51 2.25 15.45
C GLU A 194 -2.85 2.74 14.90
N SER A 195 -3.28 3.92 15.33
CA SER A 195 -4.47 4.59 14.80
C SER A 195 -4.42 4.73 13.28
N GLY A 196 -5.55 4.43 12.64
CA GLY A 196 -5.68 4.46 11.18
C GLY A 196 -7.12 4.33 10.71
N ASN A 197 -7.37 4.71 9.47
CA ASN A 197 -8.67 4.58 8.83
C ASN A 197 -8.76 3.23 8.09
N ALA A 198 -9.94 2.62 8.09
CA ALA A 198 -10.20 1.48 7.20
C ALA A 198 -10.02 1.89 5.73
N CYS A 199 -10.63 3.00 5.32
CA CYS A 199 -10.47 3.57 3.99
C CYS A 199 -10.48 5.09 4.07
N PHE A 200 -9.58 5.73 3.32
CA PHE A 200 -9.47 7.18 3.24
C PHE A 200 -9.15 7.62 1.81
N SER A 201 -9.93 8.56 1.27
CA SER A 201 -9.73 9.11 -0.08
C SER A 201 -9.78 10.64 -0.05
N PHE A 202 -8.83 11.35 -0.68
CA PHE A 202 -8.83 12.83 -0.75
C PHE A 202 -8.08 13.44 -1.94
#